data_AF-A0A929QY06-F1
#
_entry.id   AF-A0A929QY06-F1
#
_cell.length_a   1.000
_cell.length_b   1.000
_cell.length_c   1.000
_cell.angle_alpha   90.00
_cell.angle_beta   90.00
_cell.angle_gamma   90.00
#
_symmetry.space_group_name_H-M   'P 1'
#
loop_
_entity.id
_entity.type
_entity.pdbx_description
1 polymer ?
#
loop_
_entity_poly.entity_id
_entity_poly.type
_entity_poly.pdbx_seq_one_letter_code
_entity_poly.pdbx_strand_id
1 'polypeptide(L)'
;MRKVQLAVEYPIEEPGLPMPHLVASAVSAFVLEAERQGLLLVSSPIPDVKHTRRVVAVRADVVERPARRAAQEPTPPAFQCPHCGQPIFSTGQEEDRK
;
A
#
# COMPACT_ATOMS: atom_id res chain seq x y z
N MET A 1 8.54 11.97 10.79
CA MET A 1 7.12 11.90 10.35
C MET A 1 6.25 11.80 11.58
N ARG A 2 5.22 12.64 11.70
CA ARG A 2 4.31 12.61 12.85
C ARG A 2 3.46 11.34 12.77
N LYS A 3 3.49 10.54 13.83
CA LYS A 3 2.63 9.38 14.00
C LYS A 3 1.30 9.86 14.60
N VAL A 4 0.19 9.56 13.92
CA VAL A 4 -1.17 9.88 14.39
C VAL A 4 -2.02 8.62 14.37
N GLN A 5 -3.07 8.57 15.18
CA GLN A 5 -4.00 7.45 15.18
C GLN A 5 -5.20 7.80 14.28
N LEU A 6 -5.46 6.95 13.29
CA LEU A 6 -6.66 7.01 12.46
C LEU A 6 -7.68 6.03 13.04
N ALA A 7 -8.93 6.47 13.18
CA ALA A 7 -10.05 5.63 13.60
C ALA A 7 -11.27 5.94 12.73
N VAL A 8 -11.87 4.89 12.15
CA VAL A 8 -13.04 5.00 11.26
C VAL A 8 -14.07 3.95 11.65
N GLU A 9 -15.35 4.31 11.61
CA GLU A 9 -16.47 3.39 11.88
C GLU A 9 -17.13 2.96 10.56
N TYR A 10 -17.34 1.65 10.40
CA TYR A 10 -17.99 1.06 9.23
C TYR A 10 -19.33 0.44 9.64
N PRO A 11 -20.44 0.77 8.97
CA PRO A 11 -21.73 0.17 9.27
C PRO A 11 -21.77 -1.32 8.90
N ILE A 12 -22.49 -2.10 9.70
CA ILE A 12 -22.80 -3.50 9.43
C ILE A 12 -24.14 -3.55 8.71
N GLU A 13 -24.09 -3.47 7.39
CA GLU A 13 -25.29 -3.42 6.54
C GLU A 13 -25.70 -4.79 6.01
N GLU A 14 -24.79 -5.77 5.96
CA GLU A 14 -25.04 -7.08 5.36
C GLU A 14 -25.47 -8.12 6.42
N PRO A 15 -26.78 -8.42 6.55
CA PRO A 15 -27.29 -9.30 7.59
C PRO A 15 -26.95 -10.79 7.35
N GLY A 16 -26.47 -11.15 6.16
CA GLY A 16 -26.19 -12.52 5.77
C GLY A 16 -24.75 -12.98 6.02
N LEU A 17 -23.83 -12.06 6.30
CA LEU A 17 -22.42 -12.40 6.48
C LEU A 17 -22.12 -12.73 7.96
N PRO A 18 -21.32 -13.78 8.22
CA PRO A 18 -20.80 -14.03 9.56
C PRO A 18 -19.92 -12.86 10.03
N MET A 19 -19.95 -12.57 11.33
CA MET A 19 -19.18 -11.48 11.96
C MET A 19 -17.70 -11.39 11.53
N PRO A 20 -16.94 -12.50 11.39
CA PRO A 20 -15.56 -12.43 10.90
C PRO A 20 -15.42 -11.80 9.50
N HIS A 21 -16.37 -12.06 8.60
CA HIS A 21 -16.35 -11.52 7.24
C HIS A 21 -16.67 -10.02 7.23
N LEU A 22 -17.60 -9.58 8.08
CA LEU A 22 -17.92 -8.17 8.29
C LEU A 22 -16.72 -7.41 8.85
N VAL A 23 -16.02 -7.99 9.83
CA VAL A 23 -14.79 -7.42 10.39
C VAL A 23 -13.68 -7.35 9.34
N ALA A 24 -13.47 -8.41 8.56
CA ALA A 24 -12.48 -8.41 7.49
C ALA A 24 -12.78 -7.33 6.43
N SER A 25 -14.06 -7.16 6.08
CA SER A 25 -14.51 -6.14 5.14
C SER A 25 -14.25 -4.72 5.66
N ALA A 26 -14.56 -4.46 6.93
CA ALA A 26 -14.26 -3.18 7.58
C ALA A 26 -12.76 -2.88 7.64
N VAL A 27 -11.93 -3.89 7.94
CA VAL A 27 -10.47 -3.74 7.93
C VAL A 27 -9.96 -3.46 6.50
N SER A 28 -10.46 -4.15 5.49
CA SER A 28 -10.11 -3.90 4.08
C SER A 28 -10.46 -2.47 3.66
N ALA A 29 -11.68 -2.02 3.96
CA ALA A 29 -12.13 -0.65 3.69
C ALA A 29 -11.26 0.39 4.41
N PHE A 30 -10.82 0.10 5.63
CA PHE A 30 -9.90 0.96 6.39
C PHE A 30 -8.53 1.10 5.73
N VAL A 31 -7.96 0.02 5.20
CA VAL A 31 -6.68 0.08 4.48
C VAL A 31 -6.82 0.95 3.22
N LEU A 32 -7.90 0.75 2.46
CA LEU A 32 -8.18 1.54 1.26
C LEU A 32 -8.39 3.01 1.58
N GLU A 33 -9.07 3.33 2.67
CA GLU A 33 -9.28 4.71 3.11
C GLU A 33 -7.96 5.37 3.53
N ALA A 34 -7.10 4.66 4.27
CA ALA A 34 -5.77 5.17 4.61
C ALA A 34 -4.95 5.46 3.34
N GLU A 35 -4.97 4.56 2.35
CA GLU A 35 -4.29 4.79 1.07
C GLU A 35 -4.88 5.97 0.29
N ARG A 36 -6.20 6.10 0.24
CA ARG A 36 -6.90 7.21 -0.41
C ARG A 36 -6.53 8.57 0.21
N GLN A 37 -6.30 8.60 1.53
CA GLN A 37 -5.82 9.78 2.25
C GLN A 37 -4.32 10.03 2.08
N GLY A 38 -3.59 9.20 1.33
CA GLY A 38 -2.14 9.31 1.18
C GLY A 38 -1.40 8.98 2.48
N LEU A 39 -1.95 8.10 3.31
CA LEU A 39 -1.37 7.67 4.56
C LEU A 39 -0.71 6.30 4.42
N LEU A 40 0.27 6.04 5.29
CA LEU A 40 0.91 4.74 5.45
C LEU A 40 0.55 4.19 6.82
N LEU A 41 0.08 2.94 6.84
CA LEU A 41 -0.13 2.18 8.07
C LEU A 41 1.23 1.81 8.67
N VAL A 42 1.41 2.10 9.95
CA VAL A 42 2.62 1.73 10.72
C VAL A 42 2.31 0.81 11.89
N SER A 43 1.05 0.41 12.05
CA SER A 43 0.61 -0.64 12.96
C SER A 43 -0.42 -1.53 12.28
N SER A 44 -0.64 -2.73 12.82
CA SER A 44 -1.76 -3.57 12.40
C SER A 44 -3.09 -2.86 12.72
N PRO A 45 -4.08 -2.88 11.82
CA PRO A 45 -5.44 -2.43 12.13
C PRO A 45 -6.05 -3.25 13.26
N ILE A 46 -6.69 -2.56 14.20
CA ILE A 46 -7.38 -3.16 15.35
C ILE A 46 -8.89 -2.91 15.16
N PRO A 47 -9.68 -3.94 14.80
CA PRO A 47 -11.12 -3.83 14.75
C PRO A 47 -11.75 -3.96 16.15
N ASP A 48 -12.83 -3.23 16.38
CA ASP A 48 -13.68 -3.28 17.57
C ASP A 48 -15.15 -3.27 17.14
N VAL A 49 -15.90 -4.31 17.53
CA VAL A 49 -17.28 -4.50 17.08
C VAL A 49 -18.25 -3.91 18.10
N LYS A 50 -18.99 -2.88 17.68
CA LYS A 50 -20.03 -2.23 18.49
C LYS A 50 -21.41 -2.75 18.09
N HIS A 51 -21.76 -3.91 18.61
CA HIS A 51 -23.02 -4.62 18.30
C HIS A 51 -24.26 -3.74 18.42
N THR A 52 -24.40 -2.96 19.49
CA THR A 52 -25.57 -2.08 19.72
C THR A 52 -25.76 -1.03 18.64
N ARG A 53 -24.66 -0.50 18.10
CA ARG A 53 -24.69 0.51 17.02
C ARG A 53 -24.62 -0.12 15.62
N ARG A 54 -24.42 -1.44 15.54
CA ARG A 54 -24.18 -2.19 14.31
C ARG A 54 -23.05 -1.56 13.48
N VAL A 55 -21.91 -1.29 14.11
CA VAL A 55 -20.70 -0.79 13.44
C VAL A 55 -19.46 -1.58 13.85
N VAL A 56 -18.46 -1.61 12.98
CA VAL A 56 -17.09 -2.02 13.29
C VAL A 56 -16.21 -0.78 13.27
N ALA A 57 -15.65 -0.41 14.41
CA ALA A 57 -14.64 0.64 14.50
C ALA A 57 -13.28 0.03 14.22
N VAL A 58 -12.51 0.59 13.29
CA VAL A 58 -11.15 0.15 12.99
C VAL A 58 -10.19 1.28 13.28
N ARG A 59 -9.13 0.97 14.04
CA ARG A 59 -8.08 1.94 14.38
C ARG A 59 -6.70 1.42 14.01
N ALA A 60 -5.83 2.31 13.58
CA ALA A 60 -4.41 2.05 13.39
C ALA A 60 -3.61 3.33 13.52
N ASP A 61 -2.32 3.16 13.81
CA ASP A 61 -1.38 4.26 13.71
C ASP A 61 -0.95 4.45 12.25
N VAL A 62 -0.92 5.71 11.82
CA VAL A 62 -0.58 6.13 10.46
C VAL A 62 0.45 7.25 10.46
N VAL A 63 1.15 7.37 9.34
CA VAL A 63 2.00 8.52 9.01
C VAL A 63 1.66 9.02 7.61
N GLU A 64 1.91 10.30 7.34
CA GLU A 64 1.82 10.83 5.97
C GLU A 64 2.80 10.08 5.06
N ARG A 65 2.31 9.65 3.89
CA ARG A 65 3.18 9.06 2.87
C ARG A 65 4.16 10.15 2.42
N PRO A 66 5.49 9.90 2.46
CA PRO A 66 6.45 10.85 1.92
C PRO A 66 6.11 11.14 0.46
N ALA A 67 6.31 12.40 0.03
CA ALA A 67 6.26 12.75 -1.38
C ALA A 67 7.11 11.73 -2.14
N ARG A 68 6.48 10.96 -3.03
CA ARG A 68 7.16 9.97 -3.85
C ARG A 68 8.23 10.77 -4.61
N ARG A 69 9.52 10.58 -4.28
CA ARG A 69 10.57 11.01 -5.21
C ARG A 69 10.20 10.34 -6.53
N ALA A 70 10.11 11.12 -7.61
CA ALA A 70 9.93 10.54 -8.94
C ALA A 70 10.88 9.34 -9.01
N ALA A 71 10.31 8.15 -9.22
CA ALA A 71 11.13 6.95 -9.31
C ALA A 71 12.15 7.27 -10.39
N GLN A 72 13.42 7.39 -10.01
CA GLN A 72 14.47 7.45 -11.02
C GLN A 72 14.29 6.18 -11.83
N GLU A 73 14.14 6.32 -13.15
CA GLU A 73 14.16 5.17 -14.03
C GLU A 73 15.38 4.33 -13.63
N PRO A 74 15.20 3.03 -13.35
CA PRO A 74 16.32 2.20 -12.96
C PRO A 74 17.33 2.26 -14.10
N THR A 75 18.51 2.83 -13.82
CA THR A 75 19.59 2.84 -14.80
C THR A 75 19.85 1.39 -15.21
N PRO A 76 19.75 1.05 -16.49
CA PRO A 76 19.96 -0.32 -16.93
C PRO A 76 21.36 -0.77 -16.51
N PRO A 77 21.51 -2.00 -16.00
CA PRO A 77 22.82 -2.50 -15.59
C PRO A 77 23.74 -2.57 -16.82
N ALA A 78 24.87 -1.86 -16.75
CA ALA A 78 25.92 -1.94 -17.76
C ALA A 78 26.84 -3.12 -17.44
N PHE A 79 26.79 -4.18 -18.25
CA PHE A 79 27.71 -5.31 -18.13
C PHE A 79 28.94 -5.05 -19.00
N GLN A 80 30.12 -4.91 -18.39
CA GLN A 80 31.39 -4.68 -19.11
C GLN A 80 32.30 -5.91 -18.99
N CYS A 81 33.02 -6.21 -20.07
CA CYS A 81 34.06 -7.24 -20.08
C CYS A 81 35.22 -6.80 -19.18
N PRO A 82 35.61 -7.59 -18.17
CA PRO A 82 36.71 -7.21 -17.27
C PRO A 82 38.09 -7.21 -17.95
N HIS A 83 38.21 -7.81 -19.14
CA HIS A 83 39.47 -7.90 -19.87
C HIS A 83 39.71 -6.72 -20.83
N CYS A 84 38.66 -6.19 -21.46
CA CYS A 84 38.78 -5.14 -22.49
C CYS A 84 37.85 -3.93 -22.30
N GLY A 85 37.01 -3.93 -21.26
CA GLY A 85 36.10 -2.82 -20.94
C GLY A 85 34.90 -2.64 -21.87
N GLN A 86 34.77 -3.48 -22.91
CA GLN A 86 33.65 -3.41 -23.85
C GLN A 86 32.31 -3.85 -23.21
N PRO A 87 31.19 -3.19 -23.53
CA PRO A 87 29.87 -3.61 -23.08
C PRO A 87 29.49 -4.97 -23.70
N ILE A 88 29.05 -5.89 -22.85
CA ILE A 88 28.62 -7.24 -23.25
C ILE A 88 27.15 -7.23 -23.68
N PHE A 89 26.32 -6.46 -22.96
CA PHE A 89 24.90 -6.24 -23.30
C PHE A 89 24.51 -4.80 -22.96
N SER A 90 23.81 -4.14 -23.87
CA SER A 90 23.11 -2.87 -23.61
C SER A 90 21.61 -3.15 -23.69
N THR A 91 20.93 -3.26 -22.55
CA THR A 91 19.48 -3.58 -22.50
C THR A 91 18.57 -2.39 -22.87
N GLY A 92 19.07 -1.45 -23.68
CA GLY A 92 18.35 -0.24 -24.10
C GLY A 92 18.52 0.11 -25.58
N GLN A 93 19.03 -0.80 -26.41
CA GLN A 93 19.00 -0.60 -27.86
C GLN A 93 17.75 -1.28 -28.42
N GLU A 94 16.74 -0.48 -28.78
CA GLU A 94 15.78 -0.91 -29.79
C GLU A 94 16.59 -1.24 -31.05
N GLU A 95 16.58 -2.51 -31.43
CA GLU A 95 17.14 -2.95 -32.70
C GLU A 95 16.37 -2.25 -33.82
N ASP A 96 17.00 -1.24 -34.41
CA ASP A 96 16.56 -0.56 -35.62
C ASP A 96 16.62 -1.58 -36.78
N ARG A 97 15.54 -2.35 -36.92
CA ARG A 97 15.40 -3.40 -37.93
C ARG A 97 14.77 -2.79 -39.17
N LYS A 98 15.64 -2.29 -40.05
CA LYS A 98 15.29 -1.86 -41.41
C LYS A 98 15.15 -3.05 -42.36
#